data_AF-A0A8I0H5B5-F1
#
_entry.id   AF-A0A8I0H5B5-F1
#
_cell.length_a   1.000
_cell.length_b   1.000
_cell.length_c   1.000
_cell.angle_alpha   90.00
_cell.angle_beta   90.00
_cell.angle_gamma   90.00
#
_symmetry.space_group_name_H-M   'P 1'
#
loop_
_entity.id
_entity.type
_entity.pdbx_description
1 polymer ?
#
loop_
_entity_poly.entity_id
_entity_poly.type
_entity_poly.pdbx_seq_one_letter_code
_entity_poly.pdbx_strand_id
1 'polypeptide(L)'
;SGFAMVYSAAGAAMSMLVMALLKKTKKFSSVGVSVAGGIFHNVGQIIVAMIVLETKALAYYLPILILSGLVAGILIGILSGI
;
A
#
# COMPACT_ATOMS: atom_id res chain seq x y z
N SER A 1 -7.52 -18.81 -2.01
CA SER A 1 -6.48 -19.55 -1.27
C SER A 1 -6.08 -18.74 -0.04
N GLY A 2 -5.97 -19.35 1.14
CA GLY A 2 -5.70 -18.63 2.41
C GLY A 2 -4.45 -17.74 2.36
N PHE A 3 -3.47 -18.09 1.53
CA PHE A 3 -2.28 -17.29 1.26
C PHE A 3 -2.56 -15.88 0.72
N ALA A 4 -3.53 -15.71 -0.19
CA ALA A 4 -3.87 -14.40 -0.73
C ALA A 4 -4.40 -13.44 0.36
N MET A 5 -5.11 -13.98 1.35
CA MET A 5 -5.61 -13.21 2.50
C MET A 5 -4.47 -12.78 3.41
N VAL A 6 -3.45 -13.63 3.62
CA VAL A 6 -2.24 -13.29 4.39
C VAL A 6 -1.45 -12.18 3.69
N TYR A 7 -1.29 -12.25 2.37
CA TYR A 7 -0.58 -11.22 1.61
C TYR A 7 -1.29 -9.87 1.71
N SER A 8 -2.61 -9.86 1.51
CA SER A 8 -3.41 -8.63 1.60
C SER A 8 -3.46 -8.07 3.03
N ALA A 9 -3.55 -8.94 4.04
CA ALA A 9 -3.49 -8.52 5.45
C ALA A 9 -2.14 -7.86 5.80
N ALA A 10 -1.03 -8.41 5.30
CA ALA A 10 0.29 -7.80 5.48
C ALA A 10 0.40 -6.43 4.78
N GLY A 11 -0.12 -6.33 3.56
CA GLY A 11 -0.26 -5.06 2.85
C GLY A 11 -1.07 -4.04 3.65
N ALA A 12 -2.25 -4.42 4.13
CA ALA A 12 -3.11 -3.57 4.94
C ALA A 12 -2.43 -3.11 6.24
N ALA A 13 -1.74 -4.00 6.95
CA ALA A 13 -1.00 -3.64 8.16
C ALA A 13 0.11 -2.61 7.87
N MET A 14 0.90 -2.84 6.82
CA MET A 14 1.97 -1.92 6.41
C MET A 14 1.40 -0.55 5.98
N SER A 15 0.30 -0.56 5.23
CA SER A 15 -0.44 0.64 4.84
C SER A 15 -0.91 1.45 6.06
N MET A 16 -1.57 0.80 7.01
CA MET A 16 -2.08 1.44 8.22
C MET A 16 -0.96 2.05 9.07
N LEU A 17 0.17 1.34 9.21
CA LEU A 17 1.33 1.86 9.94
C LEU A 17 1.86 3.16 9.30
N VAL A 18 2.07 3.16 7.98
CA VAL A 18 2.55 4.35 7.27
C VAL A 18 1.55 5.50 7.37
N MET A 19 0.27 5.23 7.13
CA MET A 19 -0.78 6.26 7.23
C MET A 19 -0.85 6.85 8.65
N ALA A 20 -0.78 6.02 9.70
CA ALA A 20 -0.80 6.47 11.08
C ALA A 20 0.41 7.35 11.42
N LEU A 21 1.61 6.97 10.96
CA LEU A 21 2.82 7.77 11.14
C LEU A 21 2.73 9.12 10.42
N LEU A 22 2.31 9.12 9.15
CA LEU A 22 2.18 10.35 8.36
C LEU A 22 1.11 11.27 8.93
N LYS A 23 -0.03 10.73 9.39
CA LYS A 23 -1.11 11.52 10.00
C LYS A 23 -0.65 12.19 11.31
N LYS A 24 0.21 11.54 12.09
CA LYS A 24 0.81 12.13 13.30
C LYS A 24 1.71 13.33 13.01
N THR A 25 2.37 13.35 11.84
CA THR A 25 3.23 14.49 11.47
C THR A 25 2.44 15.77 11.18
N LYS A 26 1.15 15.68 10.84
CA LYS A 26 0.29 16.79 10.37
C LYS A 26 0.86 17.60 9.18
N LYS A 27 1.87 17.07 8.48
CA LYS A 27 2.51 17.73 7.32
C LYS A 27 1.89 17.34 5.97
N PHE A 28 1.06 16.30 5.96
CA PHE A 28 0.48 15.72 4.75
C PHE A 28 -1.03 15.92 4.72
N SER A 29 -1.58 16.16 3.52
CA SER A 29 -3.03 16.19 3.28
C SER A 29 -3.62 14.79 3.36
N SER A 30 -4.96 14.69 3.47
CA SER A 30 -5.66 13.40 3.41
C SER A 30 -5.30 12.62 2.14
N VAL A 31 -5.16 13.34 1.00
CA VAL A 31 -4.69 12.78 -0.28
C VAL A 31 -3.28 12.22 -0.17
N GLY A 32 -2.33 12.98 0.37
CA GLY A 32 -0.94 12.51 0.52
C GLY A 32 -0.82 11.28 1.43
N VAL A 33 -1.59 11.25 2.52
CA VAL A 33 -1.65 10.09 3.43
C VAL A 33 -2.25 8.87 2.72
N SER A 34 -3.32 9.03 1.95
CA SER A 34 -3.95 7.95 1.19
C SER A 34 -3.09 7.41 0.04
N VAL A 35 -2.37 8.29 -0.67
CA VAL A 35 -1.38 7.89 -1.69
C VAL A 35 -0.27 7.03 -1.09
N ALA A 36 0.32 7.48 0.02
CA ALA A 36 1.32 6.70 0.72
C ALA A 36 0.73 5.35 1.18
N GLY A 37 -0.47 5.37 1.78
CA GLY A 37 -1.19 4.15 2.17
C GLY A 37 -1.36 3.16 1.03
N GLY A 38 -1.83 3.60 -0.14
CA GLY A 38 -2.05 2.75 -1.31
C GLY A 38 -0.77 2.14 -1.86
N ILE A 39 0.31 2.94 -1.97
CA ILE A 39 1.62 2.44 -2.41
C ILE A 39 2.16 1.40 -1.42
N PHE A 40 2.15 1.70 -0.12
CA PHE A 40 2.70 0.80 0.89
C PHE A 40 1.84 -0.45 1.13
N HIS A 41 0.53 -0.41 0.81
CA HIS A 41 -0.31 -1.61 0.77
C HIS A 41 0.24 -2.60 -0.27
N ASN A 42 0.44 -2.12 -1.49
CA ASN A 42 0.91 -2.93 -2.60
C ASN A 42 2.33 -3.46 -2.35
N VAL A 43 3.21 -2.62 -1.80
CA VAL A 43 4.58 -3.00 -1.42
C VAL A 43 4.57 -4.07 -0.32
N GLY A 44 3.77 -3.91 0.74
CA GLY A 44 3.68 -4.91 1.80
C GLY A 44 3.16 -6.25 1.30
N GLN A 45 2.13 -6.22 0.45
CA GLN A 45 1.55 -7.43 -0.15
C GLN A 45 2.57 -8.19 -1.00
N ILE A 46 3.33 -7.49 -1.84
CA ILE A 46 4.28 -8.14 -2.73
C ILE A 46 5.57 -8.59 -2.04
N ILE A 47 6.02 -7.88 -1.00
CA ILE A 47 7.15 -8.33 -0.17
C ILE A 47 6.83 -9.68 0.48
N VAL A 48 5.66 -9.81 1.10
CA VAL A 48 5.26 -11.09 1.71
C VAL A 48 5.05 -12.16 0.64
N ALA A 49 4.47 -11.82 -0.51
CA ALA A 49 4.35 -12.77 -1.62
C ALA A 49 5.72 -13.26 -2.13
N MET A 50 6.73 -12.38 -2.24
CA MET A 50 8.09 -12.75 -2.64
C MET A 50 8.76 -13.68 -1.62
N ILE A 51 8.54 -13.45 -0.32
CA ILE A 51 9.07 -14.30 0.74
C ILE A 51 8.41 -15.68 0.70
N VAL A 52 7.08 -15.74 0.58
CA VAL A 52 6.33 -17.01 0.60
C VAL A 52 6.53 -17.83 -0.67
N LEU A 53 6.70 -17.18 -1.82
CA LEU A 53 6.91 -17.85 -3.12
C LEU A 53 8.39 -17.99 -3.48
N GLU A 54 9.30 -17.54 -2.60
CA GLU A 54 10.76 -17.56 -2.76
C GLU A 54 11.25 -17.04 -4.13
N THR A 55 10.53 -16.07 -4.70
CA THR A 55 10.81 -15.53 -6.04
C THR A 55 10.94 -14.02 -6.03
N LYS A 56 12.02 -13.52 -6.61
CA LYS A 56 12.25 -12.08 -6.82
C LYS A 56 11.59 -11.57 -8.09
N ALA A 57 11.03 -12.44 -8.92
CA ALA A 57 10.38 -12.05 -10.17
C ALA A 57 9.17 -11.13 -9.94
N LEU A 58 8.55 -11.18 -8.76
CA LEU A 58 7.45 -10.29 -8.43
C LEU A 58 7.90 -8.83 -8.26
N ALA A 59 9.18 -8.55 -8.01
CA ALA A 59 9.68 -7.18 -7.97
C ALA A 59 9.48 -6.44 -9.29
N TYR A 60 9.36 -7.12 -10.43
CA TYR A 60 9.02 -6.50 -11.71
C TYR A 60 7.63 -5.86 -11.74
N TYR A 61 6.74 -6.24 -10.82
CA TYR A 61 5.42 -5.63 -10.67
C TYR A 61 5.44 -4.35 -9.82
N LEU A 62 6.55 -4.00 -9.15
CA LEU A 62 6.61 -2.78 -8.32
C LEU A 62 6.21 -1.51 -9.08
N PRO A 63 6.69 -1.24 -10.31
CA PRO A 63 6.32 -0.03 -11.04
C PRO A 63 4.80 0.09 -11.27
N ILE A 64 4.16 -1.01 -11.70
CA ILE A 64 2.71 -1.02 -11.94
C ILE A 64 1.93 -0.90 -10.62
N LEU A 65 2.42 -1.52 -9.54
CA LEU A 65 1.84 -1.44 -8.20
C LEU A 65 1.96 -0.05 -7.56
N ILE A 66 3.05 0.66 -7.80
CA ILE A 66 3.22 2.04 -7.34
C ILE A 66 2.21 2.94 -8.06
N LEU A 67 2.08 2.79 -9.38
CA LEU A 67 1.11 3.56 -10.17
C LEU A 67 -0.33 3.28 -9.74
N SER A 68 -0.70 2.01 -9.53
CA SER A 68 -2.05 1.67 -9.08
C SER A 68 -2.31 2.17 -7.65
N GLY A 69 -1.32 2.08 -6.75
CA GLY A 69 -1.40 2.61 -5.39
C GLY A 69 -1.53 4.13 -5.35
N LEU A 70 -0.83 4.84 -6.25
CA LEU A 70 -0.96 6.27 -6.45
C LEU A 70 -2.38 6.65 -6.89
N VAL A 71 -2.89 6.02 -7.96
CA VAL A 71 -4.22 6.32 -8.49
C VAL A 71 -5.30 6.03 -7.44
N ALA A 72 -5.26 4.85 -6.83
CA ALA A 72 -6.21 4.48 -5.77
C ALA A 72 -6.14 5.43 -4.58
N GLY A 73 -4.93 5.79 -4.14
CA GLY A 73 -4.74 6.69 -3.02
C GLY A 73 -5.17 8.13 -3.30
N ILE A 74 -5.02 8.63 -4.53
CA ILE A 74 -5.60 9.92 -4.94
C ILE A 74 -7.11 9.88 -4.83
N LEU A 75 -7.74 8.86 -5.43
CA LEU A 75 -9.20 8.72 -5.42
C LEU A 75 -9.77 8.63 -4.01
N ILE A 76 -9.22 7.73 -3.18
CA ILE A 76 -9.65 7.56 -1.78
C ILE A 76 -9.39 8.83 -0.97
N GLY A 77 -8.26 9.50 -1.22
CA GLY A 77 -7.90 10.75 -0.57
C GLY A 77 -8.88 11.89 -0.84
N ILE A 78 -9.34 12.02 -2.08
CA ILE A 78 -10.36 13.00 -2.48
C ILE A 78 -11.69 12.63 -1.86
N LEU A 79 -12.13 11.37 -1.98
CA LEU A 79 -13.39 10.88 -1.42
C LEU A 79 -13.45 11.00 0.10
N SER A 80 -12.33 10.85 0.80
CA SER A 80 -12.24 11.04 2.25
C SER A 80 -12.30 12.51 2.68
N GLY A 81 -12.13 13.45 1.75
CA GLY A 81 -12.12 14.89 2.03
C GLY A 81 -13.43 15.61 1.65
N ILE A 82 -14.35 14.92 0.99
CA ILE A 82 -15.72 15.36 0.68
C ILE A 82 -16.63 14.90 1.81
#